data_AF-A0A662TY27-F1
#
_entry.id   AF-A0A662TY27-F1
#
_cell.length_a   1.000
_cell.length_b   1.000
_cell.length_c   1.000
_cell.angle_alpha   90.00
_cell.angle_beta   90.00
_cell.angle_gamma   90.00
#
_symmetry.space_group_name_H-M   'P 1'
#
loop_
_entity.id
_entity.type
_entity.pdbx_description
1 polymer ?
#
loop_
_entity_poly.entity_id
_entity_poly.type
_entity_poly.pdbx_seq_one_letter_code
_entity_poly.pdbx_strand_id
1 'polypeptide(L)'
;MLIELHTIEDRKKAFKIMWKKILKDLLKGRIPTYHVLHFYKHGSVGNHYMTPISLEPVNKEGDRMVWINDFEFFLRLFLRLKRVTTVEYDEKRPAVIFYYEEWLK
;
A
#
# COMPACT_ATOMS: atom_id res chain seq x y z
N MET A 1 -4.92 -5.25 10.66
CA MET A 1 -6.38 -5.26 10.36
C MET A 1 -6.54 -5.62 8.91
N LEU A 2 -7.24 -6.72 8.63
CA LEU A 2 -7.32 -7.35 7.31
C LEU A 2 -8.70 -7.11 6.68
N ILE A 3 -8.75 -6.82 5.38
CA ILE A 3 -9.97 -6.56 4.61
C ILE A 3 -9.90 -7.35 3.30
N GLU A 4 -10.93 -8.14 3.03
CA GLU A 4 -11.12 -8.83 1.74
C GLU A 4 -11.81 -7.92 0.72
N LEU A 5 -11.46 -8.07 -0.56
CA LEU A 5 -11.77 -7.14 -1.66
C LEU A 5 -12.63 -7.79 -2.76
N HIS A 6 -13.75 -8.39 -2.35
CA HIS A 6 -14.68 -9.10 -3.25
C HIS A 6 -15.42 -8.16 -4.20
N THR A 7 -15.77 -6.97 -3.72
CA THR A 7 -16.59 -6.00 -4.46
C THR A 7 -15.89 -4.64 -4.66
N ILE A 8 -16.49 -3.80 -5.50
CA ILE A 8 -16.06 -2.40 -5.67
C ILE A 8 -16.26 -1.63 -4.35
N GLU A 9 -17.33 -1.92 -3.62
CA GLU A 9 -17.67 -1.30 -2.34
C GLU A 9 -16.64 -1.67 -1.26
N ASP A 10 -16.17 -2.92 -1.24
CA ASP A 10 -15.07 -3.35 -0.36
C ASP A 10 -13.80 -2.56 -0.64
N ARG A 11 -13.45 -2.36 -1.92
CA ARG A 11 -12.28 -1.58 -2.33
C ARG A 11 -12.40 -0.11 -1.95
N LYS A 12 -13.59 0.49 -2.10
CA LYS A 12 -13.86 1.87 -1.64
C LYS A 12 -13.74 1.98 -0.12
N LYS A 13 -14.26 1.00 0.62
CA LYS A 13 -14.17 0.95 2.10
C LYS A 13 -12.72 0.78 2.55
N ALA A 14 -11.99 -0.16 1.94
CA ALA A 14 -10.58 -0.40 2.19
C ALA A 14 -9.75 0.86 1.96
N PHE A 15 -9.95 1.56 0.84
CA PHE A 15 -9.28 2.84 0.58
C PHE A 15 -9.48 3.83 1.73
N LYS A 16 -10.72 4.08 2.14
CA LYS A 16 -11.03 5.03 3.22
C LYS A 16 -10.32 4.66 4.53
N ILE A 17 -10.34 3.38 4.91
CA ILE A 17 -9.77 2.94 6.18
C ILE A 17 -8.24 2.96 6.14
N MET A 18 -7.64 2.41 5.08
CA MET A 18 -6.19 2.39 4.90
C MET A 18 -5.64 3.81 4.82
N TRP A 19 -6.29 4.68 4.05
CA TRP A 19 -5.89 6.07 3.91
C TRP A 19 -5.86 6.82 5.24
N LYS A 20 -6.90 6.64 6.07
CA LYS A 20 -6.95 7.24 7.41
C LYS A 20 -5.78 6.79 8.30
N LYS A 21 -5.35 5.53 8.17
CA LYS A 21 -4.21 4.98 8.94
C LYS A 21 -2.87 5.52 8.42
N ILE A 22 -2.68 5.50 7.10
CA ILE A 22 -1.49 6.08 6.44
C ILE A 22 -1.30 7.53 6.86
N LEU A 23 -2.36 8.35 6.74
CA LEU A 23 -2.30 9.77 7.08
C LEU A 23 -1.93 9.97 8.56
N LYS A 24 -2.52 9.18 9.46
CA LYS A 24 -2.21 9.23 10.89
C LYS A 24 -0.74 8.93 11.18
N ASP A 25 -0.14 7.97 10.48
CA ASP A 25 1.27 7.62 10.66
C ASP A 25 2.21 8.64 10.02
N LEU A 26 1.90 9.13 8.81
CA LEU A 26 2.65 10.19 8.14
C LEU A 26 2.72 11.47 9.00
N LEU A 27 1.59 11.89 9.59
CA LEU A 27 1.54 13.05 10.51
C LEU A 27 2.37 12.86 11.78
N LYS A 28 2.74 11.62 12.13
CA LYS A 28 3.60 11.28 13.27
C LYS A 28 5.05 11.02 12.86
N GLY A 29 5.41 11.24 11.59
CA GLY A 29 6.74 10.93 11.05
C GLY A 29 7.01 9.43 10.89
N ARG A 30 5.99 8.57 11.02
CA ARG A 30 6.10 7.14 10.75
C ARG A 30 5.77 6.91 9.29
N ILE A 31 6.78 6.72 8.45
CA ILE A 31 6.60 6.58 6.99
C ILE A 31 6.12 5.16 6.67
N PRO A 32 4.89 4.99 6.15
CA PRO A 32 4.40 3.65 5.83
C PRO A 32 5.10 3.03 4.62
N THR A 33 5.22 1.71 4.60
CA THR A 33 5.70 0.94 3.46
C THR A 33 4.56 0.18 2.79
N TYR A 34 4.72 -0.13 1.51
CA TYR A 34 3.75 -0.86 0.70
C TYR A 34 4.38 -2.20 0.37
N HIS A 35 3.73 -3.27 0.79
CA HIS A 35 4.19 -4.64 0.60
C HIS A 35 3.22 -5.32 -0.34
N VAL A 36 3.70 -5.88 -1.44
CA VAL A 36 2.89 -6.69 -2.34
C VAL A 36 3.35 -8.13 -2.20
N LEU A 37 2.51 -8.95 -1.55
CA LEU A 37 2.72 -10.38 -1.39
C LEU A 37 2.15 -11.10 -2.61
N HIS A 38 3.04 -11.62 -3.45
CA HIS A 38 2.68 -12.38 -4.63
C HIS A 38 2.58 -13.86 -4.28
N PHE A 39 1.39 -14.43 -4.40
CA PHE A 39 1.18 -15.86 -4.31
C PHE A 39 1.17 -16.44 -5.72
N TYR A 40 2.26 -17.13 -6.06
CA TYR A 40 2.47 -17.70 -7.38
C TYR A 40 1.77 -19.04 -7.53
N LYS A 41 1.38 -19.39 -8.76
CA LYS A 41 0.67 -20.65 -9.06
C LYS A 41 1.41 -21.91 -8.65
N HIS A 42 2.74 -21.87 -8.65
CA HIS A 42 3.58 -23.00 -8.25
C HIS A 42 3.83 -23.06 -6.73
N GLY A 43 3.10 -22.28 -5.93
CA GLY A 43 3.10 -22.34 -4.48
C GLY A 43 4.16 -21.49 -3.77
N SER A 44 5.03 -20.78 -4.49
CA SER A 44 5.94 -19.83 -3.82
C SER A 44 5.22 -18.54 -3.45
N VAL A 45 5.82 -17.82 -2.50
CA VAL A 45 5.39 -16.48 -2.11
C VAL A 45 6.57 -15.53 -2.31
N GLY A 46 6.36 -14.48 -3.10
CA GLY A 46 7.29 -13.37 -3.27
C GLY A 46 6.79 -12.15 -2.50
N ASN A 47 7.71 -11.29 -2.08
CA ASN A 47 7.34 -10.03 -1.46
C ASN A 47 8.11 -8.88 -2.11
N HIS A 48 7.37 -7.91 -2.64
CA HIS A 48 7.92 -6.65 -3.12
C HIS A 48 7.59 -5.53 -2.15
N TYR A 49 8.62 -4.84 -1.70
CA TYR A 49 8.52 -3.73 -0.77
C TYR A 49 8.81 -2.44 -1.50
N MET A 50 7.99 -1.42 -1.29
CA MET A 50 8.28 -0.06 -1.74
C MET A 50 7.85 0.96 -0.70
N THR A 51 8.48 2.12 -0.73
CA THR A 51 8.02 3.32 -0.02
C THR A 51 7.67 4.35 -1.08
N PRO A 52 6.42 4.88 -1.12
CA PRO A 52 5.99 5.89 -2.09
C PRO A 52 6.65 7.27 -1.85
N ILE A 53 7.97 7.36 -1.98
CA ILE A 53 8.73 8.60 -1.79
C ILE A 53 9.63 8.85 -2.99
N SER A 54 9.72 10.11 -3.41
CA SER A 54 10.78 10.54 -4.31
C SER A 54 12.10 10.58 -3.55
N LEU A 55 13.15 10.03 -4.14
CA LEU A 55 14.52 10.18 -3.64
C LEU A 55 15.22 11.41 -4.20
N GLU A 56 14.62 12.04 -5.21
CA GLU A 56 15.12 13.27 -5.81
C GLU A 56 15.04 14.43 -4.81
N PRO A 57 16.09 15.24 -4.70
CA PRO A 57 16.04 16.48 -3.94
C PRO A 57 14.93 17.40 -4.43
N VAL A 58 14.23 18.06 -3.50
CA VAL A 58 13.24 19.10 -3.83
C VAL A 58 13.84 20.51 -3.84
N ASN A 59 15.09 20.64 -3.42
CA ASN A 59 15.83 21.90 -3.40
C ASN A 59 17.34 21.67 -3.58
N LYS A 60 18.11 22.76 -3.59
CA LYS A 60 19.57 22.72 -3.82
C LYS A 60 20.35 22.18 -2.62
N GLU A 61 19.72 22.21 -1.44
CA GLU A 61 20.27 21.78 -0.16
C GLU A 61 20.20 20.24 0.00
N GLY A 62 19.50 19.55 -0.89
CA GLY A 62 19.39 18.09 -0.86
C GLY A 62 18.20 17.58 -0.05
N ASP A 63 17.29 18.46 0.39
CA ASP A 63 16.12 18.05 1.17
C ASP A 63 15.21 17.17 0.33
N ARG A 64 14.56 16.22 1.01
CA ARG A 64 13.60 15.29 0.41
C ARG A 64 12.22 15.53 0.97
N MET A 65 11.21 15.36 0.15
CA MET A 65 9.82 15.55 0.54
C MET A 65 9.04 14.24 0.46
N VAL A 66 8.26 13.98 1.50
CA VAL A 66 7.27 12.91 1.54
C VAL A 66 5.94 13.49 1.06
N TRP A 67 5.54 13.17 -0.17
CA TRP A 67 4.29 13.66 -0.74
C TRP A 67 3.15 12.74 -0.36
N ILE A 68 2.19 13.25 0.42
CA ILE A 68 0.97 12.51 0.81
C ILE A 68 0.24 11.98 -0.45
N ASN A 69 0.25 12.75 -1.54
CA ASN A 69 -0.38 12.37 -2.80
C ASN A 69 0.21 11.10 -3.43
N ASP A 70 1.51 10.82 -3.26
CA ASP A 70 2.13 9.60 -3.78
C ASP A 70 1.55 8.36 -3.10
N PHE A 71 1.43 8.41 -1.77
CA PHE A 71 0.79 7.35 -0.98
C PHE A 71 -0.66 7.15 -1.42
N GLU A 72 -1.41 8.24 -1.61
CA GLU A 72 -2.80 8.14 -2.07
C GLU A 72 -2.89 7.48 -3.45
N PHE A 73 -2.04 7.92 -4.39
CA PHE A 73 -2.02 7.43 -5.76
C PHE A 73 -1.74 5.92 -5.81
N PHE A 74 -0.68 5.47 -5.16
CA PHE A 74 -0.32 4.05 -5.16
C PHE A 74 -1.34 3.20 -4.40
N LEU A 75 -1.94 3.71 -3.31
CA LEU A 75 -3.05 3.01 -2.63
C LEU A 75 -4.22 2.79 -3.57
N ARG A 76 -4.64 3.83 -4.31
CA ARG A 76 -5.71 3.71 -5.31
C ARG A 76 -5.33 2.74 -6.42
N LEU A 77 -4.08 2.80 -6.90
CA LEU A 77 -3.59 1.94 -7.96
C LEU A 77 -3.68 0.45 -7.54
N PHE A 78 -3.09 0.08 -6.40
CA PHE A 78 -3.07 -1.31 -5.94
C PHE A 78 -4.45 -1.84 -5.58
N LEU A 79 -5.31 -1.04 -4.95
CA LEU A 79 -6.68 -1.45 -4.64
C LEU A 79 -7.56 -1.63 -5.88
N ARG A 80 -7.16 -1.13 -7.06
CA ARG A 80 -7.87 -1.37 -8.33
C ARG A 80 -7.43 -2.65 -9.03
N LEU A 81 -6.30 -3.25 -8.64
CA LEU A 81 -5.85 -4.50 -9.22
C LEU A 81 -6.80 -5.63 -8.79
N LYS A 82 -7.46 -6.26 -9.77
CA LYS A 82 -8.43 -7.35 -9.51
C LYS A 82 -7.82 -8.52 -8.75
N ARG A 83 -6.53 -8.78 -9.00
CA ARG A 83 -5.75 -9.85 -8.36
C ARG A 83 -5.32 -9.51 -6.94
N VAL A 84 -5.45 -8.26 -6.50
CA VAL A 84 -5.35 -7.94 -5.07
C VAL A 84 -6.68 -8.30 -4.42
N THR A 85 -6.66 -9.36 -3.63
CA THR A 85 -7.84 -9.97 -2.98
C THR A 85 -8.00 -9.52 -1.55
N THR A 86 -6.89 -9.18 -0.90
CA THR A 86 -6.87 -8.79 0.50
C THR A 86 -5.90 -7.64 0.71
N VAL A 87 -6.24 -6.75 1.63
CA VAL A 87 -5.36 -5.69 2.09
C VAL A 87 -5.35 -5.64 3.61
N GLU A 88 -4.16 -5.43 4.17
CA GLU A 88 -3.94 -5.31 5.60
C GLU A 88 -3.14 -4.05 5.94
N TYR A 89 -3.44 -3.48 7.11
CA TYR A 89 -2.54 -2.54 7.77
C TYR A 89 -1.92 -3.19 9.01
N ASP A 90 -0.59 -3.31 9.02
CA ASP A 90 0.18 -3.60 10.23
C ASP A 90 0.47 -2.27 10.95
N GLU A 91 0.04 -2.16 12.21
CA GLU A 91 0.25 -0.93 13.00
C GLU A 91 1.60 -0.93 13.73
N LYS A 92 2.19 -2.10 13.99
CA LYS A 92 3.49 -2.22 14.66
C LYS A 92 4.59 -1.77 13.72
N ARG A 93 4.55 -2.27 12.48
CA ARG A 93 5.38 -1.81 11.36
C ARG A 93 4.44 -1.11 10.40
N PRO A 94 4.47 0.22 10.24
CA PRO A 94 3.49 0.95 9.44
C PRO A 94 3.58 0.45 7.99
N ALA A 95 2.76 -0.53 7.64
CA ALA A 95 2.87 -1.25 6.39
C ALA A 95 1.49 -1.59 5.87
N VAL A 96 1.26 -1.23 4.61
CA VAL A 96 0.08 -1.64 3.85
C VAL A 96 0.46 -2.88 3.07
N ILE A 97 -0.16 -4.00 3.40
CA ILE A 97 0.15 -5.30 2.80
C ILE A 97 -0.97 -5.65 1.84
N PHE A 98 -0.65 -5.76 0.56
CA PHE A 98 -1.53 -6.17 -0.52
C PHE A 98 -1.24 -7.64 -0.83
N TYR A 99 -2.25 -8.49 -0.70
CA TYR A 99 -2.16 -9.91 -1.05
C TYR A 99 -2.61 -10.06 -2.51
N TYR A 100 -1.68 -10.46 -3.37
CA TYR A 100 -1.85 -10.56 -4.81
C TYR A 100 -1.84 -12.03 -5.24
N GLU A 101 -2.94 -12.48 -5.84
CA GLU A 101 -3.15 -13.88 -6.23
C GLU A 101 -3.10 -14.05 -7.75
N GLU A 102 -2.09 -14.77 -8.26
CA GLU A 102 -1.88 -14.94 -9.71
C GLU A 102 -2.89 -15.87 -10.40
N TRP A 103 -3.60 -16.70 -9.64
CA TRP A 103 -4.59 -17.63 -10.19
C TRP A 103 -5.92 -16.97 -10.58
N LEU A 104 -6.18 -15.73 -10.13
CA LEU A 104 -7.37 -14.99 -10.50
C LEU A 104 -7.20 -14.38 -11.91
N LYS A 105 -8.07 -14.79 -12.83
CA LYS A 105 -8.09 -14.31 -14.23
C LYS A 105 -8.74 -12.94 -14.36
#